data_AF-A0A970WJ33-F1
#
_entry.id   AF-A0A970WJ33-F1
#
_cell.length_a   1.000
_cell.length_b   1.000
_cell.length_c   1.000
_cell.angle_alpha   90.00
_cell.angle_beta   90.00
_cell.angle_gamma   90.00
#
_symmetry.space_group_name_H-M   'P 1'
#
loop_
_entity.id
_entity.type
_entity.pdbx_description
1 polymer ?
#
loop_
_entity_poly.entity_id
_entity_poly.type
_entity_poly.pdbx_seq_one_letter_code
_entity_poly.pdbx_strand_id
1 'polypeptide(L)'
;MCEITAKATLHDHELNDVPVLNPGDWFGKTWLLEIGGSYSPLFLVVEADTVQDAIEELADDERYGHLICVDDDDLGDYPEDERHYGPSGQVLDLDHLMIYGQEGSKTPYPCRYCGGGLSEEGMLPTEFYCREDD
;
A
#
# COMPACT_ATOMS: atom_id res chain seq x y z
N MET A 1 2.78 12.56 -14.32
CA MET A 1 2.35 13.09 -13.02
C MET A 1 3.57 13.07 -12.11
N CYS A 2 3.75 14.08 -11.26
CA CYS A 2 4.84 14.05 -10.29
C CYS A 2 4.51 12.99 -9.23
N GLU A 3 5.43 12.04 -9.00
CA GLU A 3 5.23 10.93 -8.07
C GLU A 3 5.04 11.47 -6.64
N ILE A 4 3.98 11.03 -5.97
CA ILE A 4 3.72 11.31 -4.56
C ILE A 4 4.43 10.24 -3.74
N THR A 5 5.13 10.68 -2.70
CA THR A 5 5.72 9.80 -1.70
C THR A 5 5.18 10.15 -0.32
N ALA A 6 5.49 9.34 0.69
CA ALA A 6 5.08 9.56 2.05
C ALA A 6 6.27 9.52 3.01
N LYS A 7 6.14 10.29 4.09
CA LYS A 7 6.91 10.14 5.31
C LYS A 7 6.03 9.48 6.36
N ALA A 8 6.58 8.49 7.05
CA ALA A 8 5.89 7.80 8.12
C ALA A 8 6.85 7.34 9.22
N THR A 9 6.31 6.85 10.32
CA THR A 9 7.10 6.33 11.42
C THR A 9 6.62 4.93 11.78
N LEU A 10 7.47 3.94 11.59
CA LEU A 10 7.21 2.56 11.99
C LEU A 10 8.05 2.25 13.24
N HIS A 11 7.40 2.08 14.38
CA HIS A 11 8.05 2.02 15.69
C HIS A 11 8.88 3.29 15.96
N ASP A 12 10.19 3.17 16.14
CA ASP A 12 11.12 4.29 16.36
C ASP A 12 11.93 4.63 15.09
N HIS A 13 11.51 4.14 13.92
CA HIS A 13 12.19 4.34 12.65
C HIS A 13 11.40 5.27 11.73
N GLU A 14 12.08 6.29 11.22
CA GLU A 14 11.54 7.16 10.19
C GLU A 14 11.66 6.50 8.81
N LEU A 15 10.53 6.42 8.13
CA LEU A 15 10.44 6.04 6.72
C LEU A 15 10.26 7.33 5.92
N ASN A 16 11.13 7.55 4.95
CA ASN A 16 11.10 8.71 4.06
C ASN A 16 11.01 8.22 2.62
N ASP A 17 10.40 9.04 1.76
CA ASP A 17 10.24 8.78 0.33
C ASP A 17 9.57 7.43 0.02
N VAL A 18 8.63 7.02 0.86
CA VAL A 18 7.85 5.78 0.68
C VAL A 18 6.87 5.98 -0.49
N PRO A 19 6.86 5.14 -1.53
CA PRO A 19 5.92 5.28 -2.64
C PRO A 19 4.46 5.21 -2.17
N VAL A 20 3.60 6.08 -2.72
CA VAL A 20 2.14 6.02 -2.52
C VAL A 20 1.50 5.52 -3.81
N LEU A 21 0.77 4.40 -3.75
CA LEU A 21 0.26 3.73 -4.96
C LEU A 21 -0.89 4.51 -5.62
N ASN A 22 -1.85 4.95 -4.82
CA ASN A 22 -3.13 5.50 -5.27
C ASN A 22 -3.52 6.76 -4.45
N PRO A 23 -2.68 7.81 -4.46
CA PRO A 23 -2.88 9.00 -3.63
C PRO A 23 -4.18 9.74 -4.02
N GLY A 24 -5.08 9.94 -3.06
CA GLY A 24 -6.36 10.62 -3.28
C GLY A 24 -7.52 9.72 -3.68
N ASP A 25 -7.34 8.40 -3.76
CA ASP A 25 -8.43 7.52 -4.22
C ASP A 25 -9.39 7.10 -3.09
N TRP A 26 -8.97 7.14 -1.82
CA TRP A 26 -9.77 6.64 -0.69
C TRP A 26 -9.87 7.60 0.49
N PHE A 27 -10.23 8.85 0.21
CA PHE A 27 -10.48 9.88 1.23
C PHE A 27 -9.29 10.10 2.19
N GLY A 28 -8.07 9.70 1.80
CA GLY A 28 -6.89 9.77 2.66
C GLY A 28 -6.75 8.65 3.69
N LYS A 29 -7.51 7.55 3.58
CA LYS A 29 -7.37 6.38 4.48
C LYS A 29 -6.17 5.55 4.07
N THR A 30 -5.03 5.80 4.70
CA THR A 30 -3.77 5.15 4.34
C THR A 30 -3.45 3.93 5.20
N TRP A 31 -2.80 2.95 4.58
CA TRP A 31 -2.18 1.78 5.17
C TRP A 31 -0.70 1.75 4.80
N LEU A 32 0.16 1.31 5.70
CA LEU A 32 1.56 1.03 5.38
C LEU A 32 1.71 -0.48 5.14
N LEU A 33 2.21 -0.83 3.96
CA LEU A 33 2.53 -2.19 3.57
C LEU A 33 4.04 -2.40 3.69
N GLU A 34 4.44 -3.55 4.22
CA GLU A 34 5.81 -4.03 4.19
C GLU A 34 5.85 -5.37 3.46
N ILE A 35 6.65 -5.44 2.40
CA ILE A 35 6.93 -6.66 1.66
C ILE A 35 8.33 -7.13 2.05
N GLY A 36 8.38 -8.24 2.78
CA GLY A 36 9.59 -8.90 3.26
C GLY A 36 10.27 -9.80 2.22
N GLY A 37 10.91 -10.87 2.69
CA GLY A 37 11.49 -11.91 1.81
C GLY A 37 12.82 -11.55 1.13
N SER A 38 13.28 -10.30 1.23
CA SER A 38 14.55 -9.85 0.63
C SER A 38 15.54 -9.30 1.68
N TYR A 39 16.74 -8.86 1.25
CA TYR A 39 17.76 -8.31 2.14
C TYR A 39 17.30 -7.02 2.86
N SER A 40 16.41 -6.25 2.23
CA SER A 40 15.82 -5.03 2.79
C SER A 40 14.32 -4.98 2.47
N PRO A 41 13.44 -4.81 3.45
CA PRO A 41 12.00 -4.77 3.19
C PRO A 41 11.64 -3.60 2.26
N LEU A 42 10.65 -3.82 1.39
CA LEU A 42 10.03 -2.77 0.61
C LEU A 42 8.83 -2.23 1.38
N PHE A 43 8.80 -0.92 1.60
CA PHE A 43 7.66 -0.23 2.19
C PHE A 43 6.86 0.50 1.11
N LEU A 44 5.53 0.41 1.19
CA LEU A 44 4.59 1.10 0.31
C LEU A 44 3.47 1.72 1.16
N VAL A 45 2.91 2.84 0.72
CA VAL A 45 1.66 3.37 1.26
C VAL A 45 0.56 3.18 0.23
N VAL A 46 -0.59 2.69 0.69
CA VAL A 46 -1.78 2.53 -0.13
C VAL A 46 -2.97 3.18 0.58
N GLU A 47 -3.81 3.85 -0.18
CA GLU A 47 -5.12 4.31 0.28
C GLU A 47 -6.14 3.18 0.08
N ALA A 48 -6.91 2.84 1.12
CA ALA A 48 -7.94 1.79 1.06
C ALA A 48 -8.92 1.87 2.26
N ASP A 49 -10.15 1.35 2.11
CA ASP A 49 -11.14 1.36 3.21
C ASP A 49 -10.88 0.28 4.27
N THR A 50 -10.50 -0.92 3.82
CA THR A 50 -10.21 -2.10 4.66
C THR A 50 -8.81 -2.67 4.40
N VAL A 51 -8.39 -3.63 5.24
CA VAL A 51 -7.15 -4.38 4.98
C VAL A 51 -7.24 -5.17 3.68
N GLN A 52 -8.41 -5.74 3.38
CA GLN A 52 -8.64 -6.50 2.16
C GLN A 52 -8.49 -5.60 0.93
N ASP A 53 -9.11 -4.42 0.93
CA ASP A 53 -8.99 -3.45 -0.17
C ASP A 53 -7.52 -3.03 -0.39
N ALA A 54 -6.74 -2.86 0.69
CA ALA A 54 -5.32 -2.54 0.59
C ALA A 54 -4.50 -3.63 -0.12
N ILE A 55 -4.85 -4.91 0.07
CA ILE A 55 -4.24 -6.04 -0.63
C ILE A 55 -4.66 -6.05 -2.10
N GLU A 56 -5.93 -5.78 -2.39
CA GLU A 56 -6.46 -5.75 -3.76
C GLU A 56 -5.81 -4.63 -4.58
N GLU A 57 -5.70 -3.43 -4.01
CA GLU A 57 -5.00 -2.29 -4.62
C GLU A 57 -3.52 -2.59 -4.89
N LEU A 58 -2.82 -3.28 -3.97
CA LEU A 58 -1.45 -3.73 -4.21
C LEU A 58 -1.39 -4.78 -5.32
N ALA A 59 -2.30 -5.75 -5.33
CA ALA A 59 -2.30 -6.86 -6.28
C ALA A 59 -2.54 -6.40 -7.72
N ASP A 60 -3.31 -5.34 -7.91
CA ASP A 60 -3.60 -4.75 -9.22
C ASP A 60 -2.57 -3.68 -9.66
N ASP A 61 -1.62 -3.30 -8.79
CA ASP A 61 -0.58 -2.33 -9.13
C ASP A 61 0.41 -2.89 -10.18
N GLU A 62 0.54 -2.19 -11.31
CA GLU A 62 1.38 -2.64 -12.44
C GLU A 62 2.87 -2.77 -12.08
N ARG A 63 3.34 -2.02 -11.07
CA ARG A 63 4.75 -1.96 -10.70
C ARG A 63 5.09 -2.91 -9.56
N TYR A 64 4.17 -3.16 -8.64
CA TYR A 64 4.44 -3.87 -7.39
C TYR A 64 3.58 -5.11 -7.18
N GLY A 65 2.47 -5.29 -7.92
CA GLY A 65 1.57 -6.44 -7.73
C GLY A 65 2.24 -7.79 -7.92
N HIS A 66 3.19 -7.87 -8.87
CA HIS A 66 4.00 -9.08 -9.10
C HIS A 66 4.82 -9.55 -7.88
N LEU A 67 4.93 -8.75 -6.82
CA LEU A 67 5.61 -9.13 -5.59
C LEU A 67 4.74 -10.00 -4.66
N ILE A 68 3.42 -10.00 -4.86
CA ILE A 68 2.46 -10.79 -4.09
C ILE A 68 1.57 -11.68 -4.97
N CYS A 69 1.67 -11.60 -6.29
CA CYS A 69 0.97 -12.48 -7.22
C CYS A 69 1.83 -13.72 -7.50
N VAL A 70 1.23 -14.91 -7.37
CA VAL A 70 1.89 -16.18 -7.70
C VAL A 70 1.91 -16.35 -9.22
N ASP A 71 3.08 -16.68 -9.76
CA ASP A 71 3.22 -17.02 -11.19
C ASP A 71 2.51 -18.33 -11.52
N ASP A 72 1.93 -18.42 -12.72
CA ASP A 72 1.16 -19.58 -13.19
C ASP A 72 1.96 -20.91 -13.08
N ASP A 73 3.28 -20.84 -13.28
CA ASP A 73 4.19 -21.99 -13.22
C ASP A 73 4.37 -22.53 -11.78
N ASP A 74 4.13 -21.69 -10.77
CA ASP A 74 4.31 -22.01 -9.34
C ASP A 74 2.98 -22.31 -8.62
N LEU A 75 1.83 -22.24 -9.32
CA LEU A 75 0.51 -22.56 -8.77
C LEU A 75 0.40 -23.97 -8.17
N GLY A 76 1.29 -24.88 -8.55
CA GLY A 76 1.37 -26.24 -8.01
C GLY A 76 1.76 -26.28 -6.53
N ASP A 77 2.43 -25.24 -6.02
CA ASP A 77 2.84 -25.14 -4.62
C ASP A 77 1.74 -24.56 -3.71
N TYR A 78 0.64 -24.07 -4.29
CA TYR A 78 -0.50 -23.50 -3.57
C TYR A 78 -1.75 -24.39 -3.74
N PRO A 79 -2.09 -25.22 -2.74
CA PRO A 79 -3.30 -26.04 -2.75
C PRO A 79 -4.56 -25.20 -2.92
N GLU A 80 -5.49 -25.61 -3.78
CA GLU A 80 -6.67 -24.80 -4.15
C GLU A 80 -7.54 -24.36 -2.96
N ASP A 81 -7.60 -25.16 -1.91
CA ASP A 81 -8.37 -24.92 -0.68
C ASP A 81 -7.70 -23.97 0.31
N GLU A 82 -6.44 -23.60 0.06
CA GLU A 82 -5.64 -22.68 0.89
C GLU A 82 -5.31 -21.37 0.16
N ARG A 83 -5.76 -21.20 -1.09
CA ARG A 83 -5.46 -20.01 -1.91
C ARG A 83 -6.17 -18.76 -1.44
N HIS A 84 -5.44 -17.65 -1.51
CA HIS A 84 -5.99 -16.30 -1.51
C HIS A 84 -6.09 -15.80 -2.95
N TYR A 85 -7.14 -15.02 -3.24
CA TYR A 85 -7.39 -14.50 -4.58
C TYR A 85 -7.44 -12.98 -4.58
N GLY A 86 -6.77 -12.38 -5.55
CA GLY A 86 -6.89 -10.96 -5.86
C GLY A 86 -8.14 -10.66 -6.70
N PRO A 87 -8.41 -9.38 -6.98
CA PRO A 87 -9.65 -8.95 -7.62
C PRO A 87 -9.76 -9.43 -9.08
N SER A 88 -8.64 -9.66 -9.77
CA SER A 88 -8.62 -10.21 -11.14
C SER A 88 -8.51 -11.75 -11.17
N GLY A 89 -8.61 -12.42 -10.02
CA GLY A 89 -8.58 -13.88 -9.90
C GLY A 89 -7.17 -14.49 -9.82
N GLN A 90 -6.13 -13.66 -9.77
CA GLN A 90 -4.76 -14.08 -9.48
C GLN A 90 -4.66 -14.73 -8.10
N VAL A 91 -3.83 -15.76 -7.97
CA VAL A 91 -3.50 -16.34 -6.66
C VAL A 91 -2.47 -15.44 -5.99
N LEU A 92 -2.69 -15.16 -4.70
CA LEU A 92 -1.82 -14.29 -3.92
C LEU A 92 -0.96 -15.08 -2.96
N ASP A 93 0.32 -14.73 -2.89
CA ASP A 93 1.24 -15.08 -1.83
C ASP A 93 1.32 -13.93 -0.83
N LEU A 94 0.86 -14.20 0.40
CA LEU A 94 0.80 -13.23 1.48
C LEU A 94 1.81 -13.54 2.60
N ASP A 95 2.65 -14.57 2.46
CA ASP A 95 3.54 -15.04 3.53
C ASP A 95 4.58 -13.99 3.98
N HIS A 96 4.89 -13.05 3.09
CA HIS A 96 5.84 -11.97 3.33
C HIS A 96 5.21 -10.58 3.36
N LEU A 97 3.88 -10.50 3.36
CA LEU A 97 3.16 -9.22 3.42
C LEU A 97 2.76 -8.91 4.87
N MET A 98 3.23 -7.77 5.38
CA MET A 98 2.77 -7.20 6.63
C MET A 98 2.03 -5.89 6.36
N ILE A 99 0.91 -5.71 7.06
CA ILE A 99 0.02 -4.55 6.89
C ILE A 99 -0.11 -3.84 8.22
N TYR A 100 0.25 -2.57 8.23
CA TYR A 100 0.20 -1.72 9.41
C TYR A 100 -0.93 -0.71 9.29
N GLY A 101 -1.78 -0.71 10.32
CA GLY A 101 -2.89 0.22 10.46
C GLY A 101 -3.93 -0.33 11.43
N GLN A 102 -4.94 0.49 11.71
CA GLN A 102 -6.08 0.09 12.51
C GLN A 102 -7.36 0.09 11.67
N GLU A 103 -7.90 -1.09 11.45
CA GLU A 103 -9.16 -1.25 10.70
C GLU A 103 -10.33 -0.57 11.42
N GLY A 104 -11.24 0.01 10.63
CA GLY A 104 -12.36 0.81 11.12
C GLY A 104 -11.96 2.20 11.66
N SER A 105 -10.68 2.57 11.63
CA SER A 105 -10.22 3.93 11.95
C SER A 105 -10.51 4.90 10.81
N LYS A 106 -10.64 6.19 11.13
CA LYS A 106 -10.67 7.27 10.14
C LYS A 106 -9.30 7.51 9.50
N THR A 107 -8.25 7.10 10.19
CA THR A 107 -6.85 7.20 9.76
C THR A 107 -6.21 5.87 10.14
N PRO A 108 -6.27 4.85 9.27
CA PRO A 108 -5.76 3.52 9.61
C PRO A 108 -4.28 3.56 9.97
N TYR A 109 -3.46 4.22 9.16
CA TYR A 109 -2.06 4.47 9.44
C TYR A 109 -1.70 5.94 9.22
N PRO A 110 -1.07 6.64 10.19
CA PRO A 110 -0.72 8.04 10.02
C PRO A 110 0.53 8.22 9.15
N CYS A 111 0.44 9.06 8.11
CA CYS A 111 1.58 9.48 7.30
C CYS A 111 1.40 10.91 6.79
N ARG A 112 2.41 11.44 6.09
CA ARG A 112 2.36 12.73 5.39
C ARG A 112 2.85 12.58 3.96
N TYR A 113 2.08 13.08 3.00
CA TYR A 113 2.45 13.10 1.60
C TYR A 113 3.47 14.19 1.28
N CYS A 114 4.44 13.83 0.47
CA CYS A 114 5.55 14.61 -0.04
C CYS A 114 5.68 14.37 -1.56
N GLY A 115 6.64 15.03 -2.21
CA GLY A 115 6.75 14.96 -3.67
C GLY A 115 5.61 15.72 -4.35
N GLY A 116 5.37 15.51 -5.65
CA GLY A 116 4.19 16.10 -6.32
C GLY A 116 4.14 17.64 -6.43
N GLY A 117 5.15 18.38 -5.98
CA GLY A 117 5.05 19.84 -5.75
C GLY A 117 4.41 20.24 -4.41
N LEU A 118 4.28 19.30 -3.47
CA LEU A 118 3.93 19.55 -2.07
C LEU A 118 5.09 20.20 -1.31
N SER A 119 4.79 20.82 -0.17
CA SER A 119 5.81 21.38 0.73
C SER A 119 6.65 20.28 1.38
N GLU A 120 7.85 20.64 1.86
CA GLU A 120 8.74 19.70 2.56
C GLU A 120 8.20 19.21 3.91
N GLU A 121 7.32 20.01 4.54
CA GLU A 121 6.58 19.65 5.75
C GLU A 121 5.53 18.55 5.51
N GLY A 122 5.21 18.31 4.23
CA GLY A 122 4.23 17.34 3.78
C GLY A 122 2.78 17.74 4.11
N MET A 123 1.85 17.03 3.47
CA MET A 123 0.41 17.25 3.56
C MET A 123 -0.27 16.02 4.16
N LEU A 124 -1.39 16.19 4.87
CA LEU A 124 -2.16 15.03 5.32
C LEU A 124 -2.88 14.40 4.12
N PRO A 125 -2.98 13.06 4.03
CA PRO A 125 -3.72 12.41 2.95
C PRO A 125 -5.17 12.90 2.79
N THR A 126 -5.87 13.19 3.90
CA THR A 126 -7.23 13.75 3.87
C THR A 126 -7.29 15.17 3.30
N GLU A 127 -6.24 15.97 3.50
CA GLU A 127 -6.14 17.31 2.90
C GLU A 127 -5.79 17.23 1.42
N PHE A 128 -4.96 16.24 1.04
CA PHE A 128 -4.62 15.96 -0.34
C PHE A 128 -5.87 15.58 -1.15
N TYR A 129 -6.70 14.67 -0.63
CA TYR A 129 -7.98 14.29 -1.23
C TYR A 129 -8.87 15.50 -1.53
N CYS A 130 -9.05 16.38 -0.54
CA CYS A 130 -9.91 17.57 -0.68
C CYS A 130 -9.36 18.65 -1.64
N ARG A 131 -8.13 18.50 -2.16
CA ARG A 131 -7.49 19.52 -3.00
C ARG A 131 -7.93 19.45 -4.46
N GLU A 132 -8.34 18.28 -4.95
CA GLU A 132 -8.73 18.10 -6.36
C GLU A 132 -10.16 18.56 -6.67
N ASP A 133 -10.94 18.93 -5.64
CA ASP A 133 -12.32 19.42 -5.75
C ASP A 133 -12.45 20.95 -5.93
N ASP A 134 -11.35 21.70 -6.10
CA ASP A 134 -11.33 23.17 -6.32
C ASP A 134 -11.00 23.60 -7.78
#